data_AF-A0A7S0D531-F1
#
_entry.id   AF-A0A7S0D531-F1
#
_cell.length_a   1.000
_cell.length_b   1.000
_cell.length_c   1.000
_cell.angle_alpha   90.00
_cell.angle_beta   90.00
_cell.angle_gamma   90.00
#
_symmetry.space_group_name_H-M   'P 1'
#
loop_
_entity.id
_entity.type
_entity.pdbx_description
1 polymer ?
#
loop_
_entity_poly.entity_id
_entity_poly.type
_entity_poly.pdbx_seq_one_letter_code
_entity_poly.pdbx_strand_id
1 'polypeptide(L)'
;MEQKAAEAALSMLVDTIVTNTSSYGLPMLDLRTVMRDEKDWANPIEPSNAGGQKIAASIAKVLLRDPTLNFTKTSLEVKTSESKKPTSLIYVSQRL
;
A
#
# COMPACT_ATOMS: atom_id res chain seq x y z
N MET A 1 -12.00 -21.12 -19.08
CA MET A 1 -11.15 -21.84 -18.09
C MET A 1 -9.99 -20.96 -17.62
N GLU A 2 -9.44 -20.09 -18.46
CA GLU A 2 -8.28 -19.24 -18.14
C GLU A 2 -8.53 -18.24 -16.99
N GLN A 3 -9.70 -17.58 -16.95
CA GLN A 3 -10.03 -16.61 -15.89
C GLN A 3 -9.95 -17.21 -14.48
N LYS A 4 -10.51 -18.42 -14.29
CA LYS A 4 -10.48 -19.12 -12.99
C LYS A 4 -9.07 -19.50 -12.56
N ALA A 5 -8.22 -19.88 -13.52
CA ALA A 5 -6.82 -20.19 -13.25
C ALA A 5 -6.04 -18.92 -12.86
N ALA A 6 -6.30 -17.78 -13.51
CA ALA A 6 -5.71 -16.50 -13.17
C ALA A 6 -6.12 -16.01 -11.77
N GLU A 7 -7.40 -16.14 -11.42
CA GLU A 7 -7.92 -15.80 -10.08
C GLU A 7 -7.33 -16.68 -8.98
N ALA A 8 -7.18 -17.98 -9.25
CA ALA A 8 -6.52 -18.91 -8.34
C ALA A 8 -5.04 -18.54 -8.14
N ALA A 9 -4.32 -18.24 -9.23
CA ALA A 9 -2.93 -17.82 -9.16
C ALA A 9 -2.76 -16.50 -8.39
N LEU A 10 -3.64 -15.52 -8.61
CA LEU A 10 -3.64 -14.26 -7.87
C LEU A 10 -3.92 -14.49 -6.37
N SER A 11 -4.87 -15.37 -6.05
CA SER A 11 -5.20 -15.72 -4.66
C SER A 11 -4.00 -16.37 -3.96
N MET A 12 -3.29 -17.29 -4.64
CA MET A 12 -2.07 -17.91 -4.12
C MET A 12 -0.96 -16.88 -3.89
N LEU A 13 -0.82 -15.90 -4.78
CA LEU A 13 0.16 -14.82 -4.61
C LEU A 13 -0.14 -13.98 -3.37
N VAL A 14 -1.39 -13.54 -3.21
CA VAL A 14 -1.83 -12.75 -2.05
C VAL A 14 -1.64 -13.56 -0.76
N ASP A 15 -2.00 -14.83 -0.76
CA ASP A 15 -1.84 -15.71 0.40
C ASP A 15 -0.36 -15.89 0.78
N THR A 16 0.52 -16.04 -0.20
CA THR A 16 1.97 -16.11 0.02
C THR A 16 2.49 -14.83 0.67
N ILE A 17 2.05 -13.66 0.21
CA ILE A 17 2.44 -12.36 0.79
C ILE A 17 1.98 -12.28 2.24
N VAL A 18 0.72 -12.61 2.53
CA VAL A 18 0.16 -12.55 3.89
C VAL A 18 0.92 -13.49 4.82
N THR A 19 1.12 -14.74 4.40
CA THR A 19 1.81 -15.77 5.19
C THR A 19 3.25 -15.36 5.52
N ASN A 20 4.02 -14.91 4.51
CA ASN A 20 5.40 -14.50 4.73
C ASN A 20 5.49 -13.23 5.59
N THR A 21 4.65 -12.23 5.32
CA THR A 21 4.63 -10.99 6.10
C THR A 21 4.37 -11.30 7.58
N SER A 22 3.42 -12.20 7.85
CA SER A 22 3.13 -12.67 9.20
C SER A 22 4.27 -13.48 9.82
N SER A 23 4.92 -14.39 9.08
CA SER A 23 6.01 -15.22 9.63
C SER A 23 7.24 -14.41 10.01
N TYR A 24 7.49 -13.30 9.30
CA TYR A 24 8.57 -12.36 9.60
C TYR A 24 8.18 -11.29 10.63
N GLY A 25 6.95 -11.30 11.15
CA GLY A 25 6.47 -10.30 12.10
C GLY A 25 6.40 -8.88 11.54
N LEU A 26 6.25 -8.75 10.21
CA LEU A 26 6.21 -7.45 9.55
C LEU A 26 4.81 -6.83 9.67
N PRO A 27 4.70 -5.51 9.86
CA PRO A 27 3.40 -4.84 9.87
C PRO A 27 2.76 -4.92 8.47
N MET A 28 1.53 -5.40 8.40
CA MET A 28 0.75 -5.51 7.16
C MET A 28 -0.47 -4.59 7.20
N LEU A 29 -0.72 -3.90 6.10
CA LEU A 29 -1.94 -3.12 5.91
C LEU A 29 -2.83 -3.78 4.86
N ASP A 30 -3.97 -4.33 5.26
CA ASP A 30 -4.95 -4.89 4.32
C ASP A 30 -5.83 -3.76 3.75
N LEU A 31 -5.62 -3.43 2.48
CA LEU A 31 -6.35 -2.37 1.79
C LEU A 31 -7.86 -2.61 1.71
N ARG A 32 -8.34 -3.86 1.75
CA ARG A 32 -9.78 -4.16 1.77
C ARG A 32 -10.45 -3.67 3.05
N THR A 33 -9.67 -3.55 4.13
CA THR A 33 -10.15 -3.01 5.41
C THR A 33 -10.03 -1.48 5.48
N VAL A 34 -9.22 -0.87 4.61
CA VAL A 34 -8.95 0.58 4.57
C VAL A 34 -9.84 1.27 3.53
N MET A 35 -9.96 0.69 2.34
CA MET A 35 -10.68 1.21 1.18
C MET A 35 -12.01 0.47 0.99
N ARG A 36 -13.00 0.86 1.80
CA ARG A 36 -14.31 0.17 1.89
C ARG A 36 -15.37 0.77 0.98
N ASP A 37 -15.18 2.03 0.58
CA ASP A 37 -16.16 2.76 -0.20
C ASP A 37 -15.78 2.74 -1.67
N GLU A 38 -16.75 2.70 -2.57
CA GLU A 38 -16.52 2.76 -4.03
C GLU A 38 -15.68 3.98 -4.42
N LYS A 39 -15.93 5.14 -3.80
CA LYS A 39 -15.18 6.39 -4.00
C LYS A 39 -13.69 6.31 -3.63
N ASP A 40 -13.28 5.29 -2.88
CA ASP A 40 -11.87 5.09 -2.53
C ASP A 40 -11.06 4.61 -3.75
N TRP A 41 -11.74 4.12 -4.79
CA TRP A 41 -11.15 3.56 -6.00
C TRP A 41 -11.36 4.52 -7.18
N ALA A 42 -10.30 4.83 -7.93
CA ALA A 42 -10.42 5.57 -9.18
C ALA A 42 -10.85 4.64 -10.31
N ASN A 43 -10.40 3.39 -10.22
CA ASN A 43 -10.74 2.28 -11.10
C ASN A 43 -10.58 0.97 -10.30
N PRO A 44 -10.90 -0.20 -10.87
CA PRO A 44 -10.89 -1.46 -10.13
C PRO A 44 -9.56 -1.88 -9.49
N ILE A 45 -8.43 -1.29 -9.90
CA ILE A 45 -7.10 -1.67 -9.42
C ILE A 45 -6.32 -0.50 -8.78
N GLU A 46 -6.67 0.75 -9.07
CA GLU A 46 -5.97 1.93 -8.57
C GLU A 46 -6.79 2.74 -7.55
N PRO A 47 -6.14 3.23 -6.48
CA PRO A 47 -6.77 4.10 -5.50
C PRO A 47 -7.10 5.48 -6.09
N SER A 48 -8.22 6.05 -5.63
CA SER A 48 -8.55 7.45 -5.87
C SER A 48 -7.74 8.38 -4.95
N ASN A 49 -7.88 9.69 -5.14
CA ASN A 49 -7.32 10.67 -4.20
C ASN A 49 -7.83 10.44 -2.76
N ALA A 50 -9.11 10.11 -2.59
CA ALA A 50 -9.70 9.80 -1.30
C ALA A 50 -9.14 8.48 -0.73
N GLY A 51 -9.00 7.46 -1.57
CA GLY A 51 -8.38 6.19 -1.20
C GLY A 51 -6.93 6.34 -0.76
N GLY A 52 -6.13 7.08 -1.55
CA GLY A 52 -4.74 7.40 -1.23
C GLY A 52 -4.58 8.11 0.11
N GLN A 53 -5.49 9.04 0.44
CA GLN A 53 -5.53 9.68 1.76
C GLN A 53 -5.81 8.68 2.90
N LYS A 54 -6.73 7.73 2.71
CA LYS A 54 -7.00 6.67 3.70
C LYS A 54 -5.79 5.76 3.90
N ILE A 55 -5.07 5.43 2.83
CA ILE A 55 -3.83 4.64 2.89
C ILE A 55 -2.77 5.42 3.69
N ALA A 56 -2.50 6.67 3.32
CA ALA A 56 -1.50 7.51 3.99
C ALA A 56 -1.81 7.68 5.49
N ALA A 57 -3.07 7.94 5.84
CA ALA A 57 -3.51 8.06 7.23
C ALA A 57 -3.34 6.75 8.01
N SER A 58 -3.58 5.60 7.37
CA SER A 58 -3.41 4.29 8.00
C SER A 58 -1.94 3.95 8.23
N ILE A 59 -1.06 4.25 7.26
CA ILE A 59 0.39 4.13 7.43
C ILE A 59 0.84 4.98 8.63
N ALA A 60 0.48 6.27 8.67
CA ALA A 60 0.84 7.16 9.76
C ALA A 60 0.37 6.64 11.13
N LYS A 61 -0.83 6.05 11.22
CA LYS A 61 -1.32 5.42 12.45
C LYS A 61 -0.46 4.23 12.89
N VAL A 62 0.06 3.43 11.97
CA VAL A 62 0.99 2.33 12.27
C VAL A 62 2.30 2.90 12.82
N LEU A 63 2.86 3.91 12.16
CA LEU A 63 4.10 4.58 12.59
C LEU A 63 4.01 5.13 14.01
N LEU A 64 2.88 5.77 14.33
CA LEU A 64 2.66 6.38 15.64
C LEU A 64 2.41 5.34 16.74
N ARG A 65 1.95 4.14 16.38
CA ARG A 65 1.69 3.05 17.34
C ARG A 65 2.94 2.25 17.66
N ASP A 66 3.84 2.10 16.70
CA ASP A 66 5.11 1.39 16.88
C ASP A 66 6.29 2.30 16.48
N PRO A 67 6.83 3.08 17.44
CA PRO A 67 7.97 3.96 17.19
C PRO A 67 9.27 3.21 16.86
N THR A 68 9.32 1.89 17.03
CA THR A 68 10.51 1.08 16.74
C THR A 68 10.66 0.78 15.25
N LEU A 69 9.58 0.94 14.48
CA LEU A 69 9.64 0.79 13.03
C LEU A 69 10.48 1.93 12.43
N ASN A 70 11.65 1.57 11.90
CA ASN A 70 12.57 2.51 11.29
C ASN A 70 12.21 2.75 9.81
N PHE A 71 11.66 3.93 9.52
CA PHE A 71 11.41 4.36 8.14
C PHE A 71 12.48 5.34 7.70
N THR A 72 13.20 4.99 6.64
CA THR A 72 14.12 5.94 6.02
C THR A 72 13.32 6.87 5.13
N LYS A 73 13.35 8.17 5.43
CA LYS A 73 12.83 9.20 4.53
C LYS A 73 13.73 9.26 3.30
N THR A 74 13.32 8.60 2.22
CA THR A 74 13.94 8.79 0.91
C THR A 74 13.13 9.83 0.16
N SER A 75 13.72 11.01 -0.06
CA SER A 75 13.15 12.02 -0.95
C SER A 75 13.30 11.52 -2.39
N LEU A 76 12.18 11.12 -3.01
CA LEU A 76 12.13 10.84 -4.45
C LEU A 76 11.62 12.09 -5.15
N GLU A 77 12.43 12.65 -6.05
CA GLU A 77 11.99 13.69 -6.97
C GLU A 77 11.12 13.05 -8.06
N VAL A 78 9.80 13.08 -7.86
CA VAL A 78 8.86 12.68 -8.91
C VAL A 78 8.82 13.81 -9.94
N LYS A 79 9.43 13.60 -11.11
CA LYS A 79 9.26 14.49 -12.28
C LYS A 79 7.85 14.28 -12.83
N THR A 80 6.87 14.99 -12.29
CA THR A 80 5.53 15.07 -12.90
C THR A 80 5.57 16.08 -14.05
N SER A 81 5.19 15.67 -15.26
CA SER A 81 5.09 16.58 -16.41
C SER A 81 4.00 17.64 -16.25
N GLU A 82 3.01 17.45 -15.37
CA GLU A 82 1.89 18.37 -15.19
C GLU A 82 1.39 18.36 -13.73
N SER A 83 2.05 19.05 -12.81
CA SER A 83 1.45 19.53 -11.54
C SER A 83 2.48 20.34 -10.72
N LYS A 84 2.18 21.62 -10.45
CA LYS A 84 3.04 22.59 -9.73
C LYS A 84 3.09 22.41 -8.20
N LYS A 85 2.75 21.24 -7.63
CA LYS A 85 2.85 21.04 -6.17
C LYS A 85 3.55 19.72 -5.82
N PRO A 86 4.61 19.75 -4.99
CA PRO A 86 5.35 18.56 -4.62
C PRO A 86 4.46 17.67 -3.76
N THR A 87 4.03 16.53 -4.31
CA THR A 87 3.36 15.48 -3.55
C THR A 87 4.44 14.61 -2.95
N SER A 88 4.64 14.69 -1.63
CA SER A 88 5.61 13.86 -0.93
C SER A 88 5.15 12.40 -0.97
N LEU A 89 5.80 11.58 -1.81
CA LEU A 89 5.55 10.15 -1.89
C LEU A 89 6.40 9.44 -0.82
N ILE A 90 5.77 8.70 0.10
CA ILE A 90 6.47 7.90 1.10
C ILE A 90 6.70 6.51 0.50
N TYR A 91 7.95 6.19 0.17
CA TYR A 91 8.38 4.84 -0.20
C TYR A 91 9.02 4.17 1.02
N VAL A 92 8.56 2.97 1.37
CA VAL A 92 9.09 2.18 2.48
C VAL A 92 10.01 1.10 1.90
N SER A 93 11.32 1.31 2.01
CA SER A 93 12.31 0.23 1.76
C SER A 93 12.74 -0.34 3.10
N GLN A 94 12.48 -1.63 3.33
CA GLN A 94 13.25 -2.35 4.34
C GLN A 94 14.62 -2.64 3.77
N ARG A 95 15.67 -2.18 4.44
CA ARG A 95 17.02 -2.66 4.18
C ARG A 95 17.14 -3.97 4.96
N LEU A 96 17.18 -5.09 4.24
CA LEU A 96 17.58 -6.39 4.80
C LEU A 96 19.06 -6.32 5.22
#